data_AF-A0A956YZF2-F1
#
_entry.id   AF-A0A956YZF2-F1
#
_cell.length_a   1.000
_cell.length_b   1.000
_cell.length_c   1.000
_cell.angle_alpha   90.00
_cell.angle_beta   90.00
_cell.angle_gamma   90.00
#
_symmetry.space_group_name_H-M   'P 1'
#
loop_
_entity.id
_entity.type
_entity.pdbx_description
1 polymer ?
#
loop_
_entity_poly.entity_id
_entity_poly.type
_entity_poly.pdbx_seq_one_letter_code
_entity_poly.pdbx_strand_id
1 'polypeptide(L)'
;REAWQATSLAWMAVSPYRFNRINDALLMNRIESLPARVPFIEETIAGDEPITPEFVAGVGSSSQGLGAIEYLLFDPTSAADLAANPRRQAYLAGATTGLVDNVVALRDLWSAESGDYGRIFAEADADGGDLQGSTNMLVNQLLQSIENITWDRIGKPSGRRSNGLVRPELVEAPYSQSSLTRIR
;
A
#
# COMPACT_ATOMS: atom_id res chain seq x y z
N ARG A 1 0.82 -2.56 16.50
CA ARG A 1 2.03 -3.06 15.82
C ARG A 1 1.80 -4.45 15.22
N GLU A 2 1.47 -5.46 16.02
CA GLU A 2 1.16 -6.81 15.51
C GLU A 2 0.04 -6.81 14.47
N ALA A 3 -1.08 -6.11 14.74
CA ALA A 3 -2.16 -5.97 13.77
C ALA A 3 -1.69 -5.33 12.44
N TRP A 4 -0.79 -4.36 12.49
CA TRP A 4 -0.21 -3.79 11.27
C TRP A 4 0.63 -4.82 10.51
N GLN A 5 1.45 -5.63 11.20
CA GLN A 5 2.24 -6.68 10.57
C GLN A 5 1.33 -7.74 9.90
N ALA A 6 0.27 -8.17 10.60
CA ALA A 6 -0.70 -9.11 10.06
C ALA A 6 -1.40 -8.55 8.81
N THR A 7 -1.87 -7.31 8.85
CA THR A 7 -2.49 -6.64 7.70
C THR A 7 -1.50 -6.46 6.55
N SER A 8 -0.27 -6.05 6.85
CA SER A 8 0.81 -5.86 5.88
C SER A 8 1.14 -7.15 5.13
N LEU A 9 1.18 -8.29 5.82
CA LEU A 9 1.40 -9.59 5.18
C LEU A 9 0.17 -10.09 4.41
N ALA A 10 -1.05 -9.90 4.96
CA ALA A 10 -2.28 -10.25 4.26
C ALA A 10 -2.42 -9.46 2.95
N TRP A 11 -2.02 -8.19 2.96
CA TRP A 11 -1.99 -7.35 1.77
C TRP A 11 -1.04 -7.90 0.69
N MET A 12 0.15 -8.38 1.08
CA MET A 12 1.10 -8.97 0.13
C MET A 12 0.53 -10.19 -0.59
N ALA A 13 -0.32 -10.97 0.07
CA ALA A 13 -0.95 -12.15 -0.55
C ALA A 13 -1.98 -11.78 -1.64
N VAL A 14 -2.58 -10.60 -1.57
CA VAL A 14 -3.65 -10.16 -2.48
C VAL A 14 -3.18 -9.10 -3.49
N SER A 15 -2.06 -8.44 -3.25
CA SER A 15 -1.54 -7.38 -4.13
C SER A 15 -1.25 -7.83 -5.57
N PRO A 16 -0.97 -9.11 -5.90
CA PRO A 16 -0.87 -9.57 -7.28
C PRO A 16 -2.21 -9.62 -8.03
N TYR A 17 -3.37 -9.44 -7.39
CA TYR A 17 -4.68 -9.44 -8.06
C TYR A 17 -5.12 -8.02 -8.45
N ARG A 18 -4.22 -7.27 -9.08
CA ARG A 18 -4.37 -5.83 -9.36
C ARG A 18 -4.53 -5.49 -10.84
N PHE A 19 -5.55 -6.03 -11.49
CA PHE A 19 -5.77 -5.88 -12.93
C PHE A 19 -7.08 -5.14 -13.25
N ASN A 20 -7.11 -4.48 -14.43
CA ASN A 20 -8.24 -3.72 -14.98
C ASN A 20 -8.96 -2.87 -13.92
N ARG A 21 -10.26 -3.10 -13.70
CA ARG A 21 -11.13 -2.32 -12.81
C ARG A 21 -10.56 -2.15 -11.39
N ILE A 22 -9.83 -3.15 -10.90
CA ILE A 22 -9.19 -3.08 -9.58
C ILE A 22 -8.03 -2.08 -9.59
N ASN A 23 -7.23 -2.08 -10.66
CA ASN A 23 -6.15 -1.12 -10.83
C ASN A 23 -6.69 0.29 -11.11
N ASP A 24 -7.74 0.42 -11.91
CA ASP A 24 -8.36 1.69 -12.30
C ASP A 24 -9.03 2.42 -11.12
N ALA A 25 -9.40 1.68 -10.06
CA ALA A 25 -9.90 2.26 -8.82
C ALA A 25 -8.84 3.03 -8.02
N LEU A 26 -7.55 2.87 -8.37
CA LEU A 26 -6.40 3.54 -7.73
C LEU A 26 -6.27 3.31 -6.21
N LEU A 27 -7.00 2.33 -5.67
CA LEU A 27 -7.01 1.99 -4.23
C LEU A 27 -5.69 1.36 -3.79
N MET A 28 -5.02 0.61 -4.68
CA MET A 28 -3.79 -0.13 -4.36
C MET A 28 -2.71 0.78 -3.77
N ASN A 29 -2.46 1.93 -4.40
CA ASN A 29 -1.44 2.88 -3.93
C ASN A 29 -1.86 3.55 -2.61
N ARG A 30 -3.16 3.72 -2.37
CA ARG A 30 -3.68 4.35 -1.15
C ARG A 30 -3.66 3.41 0.04
N ILE A 31 -3.84 2.11 -0.21
CA ILE A 31 -3.64 1.05 0.79
C ILE A 31 -2.16 0.91 1.10
N GLU A 32 -1.32 0.88 0.07
CA GLU A 32 0.12 0.72 0.21
C GLU A 32 0.92 1.62 -0.74
N SER A 33 1.62 2.59 -0.15
CA SER A 33 2.74 3.29 -0.76
C SER A 33 3.89 3.26 0.24
N LEU A 34 4.96 2.52 -0.07
CA LEU A 34 6.12 2.34 0.79
C LEU A 34 7.41 2.75 0.06
N PRO A 35 8.36 3.40 0.75
CA PRO A 35 8.26 3.93 2.11
C PRO A 35 7.38 5.20 2.18
N ALA A 36 7.01 5.59 3.41
CA ALA A 36 6.21 6.80 3.64
C ALA A 36 6.97 8.09 3.31
N ARG A 37 6.24 9.14 2.92
CA ARG A 37 6.77 10.50 2.75
C ARG A 37 6.83 11.21 4.10
N VAL A 38 7.79 10.81 4.94
CA VAL A 38 7.99 11.34 6.30
C VAL A 38 8.01 12.86 6.39
N PRO A 39 8.70 13.62 5.51
CA PRO A 39 8.73 15.08 5.63
C PRO A 39 7.34 15.72 5.63
N PHE A 40 6.42 15.21 4.80
CA PHE A 40 5.06 15.73 4.73
C PHE A 40 4.23 15.36 5.97
N ILE A 41 4.41 14.14 6.48
CA ILE A 41 3.73 13.68 7.70
C ILE A 41 4.15 14.57 8.88
N GLU A 42 5.46 14.78 9.06
CA GLU A 42 5.99 15.60 10.15
C GLU A 42 5.63 17.08 10.01
N GLU A 43 5.65 17.64 8.79
CA GLU A 43 5.17 19.01 8.52
C GLU A 43 3.69 19.17 8.91
N THR A 44 2.84 18.18 8.57
CA THR A 44 1.43 18.20 8.97
C THR A 44 1.28 18.14 10.49
N ILE A 45 2.03 17.27 11.16
CA ILE A 45 1.98 17.09 12.62
C ILE A 45 2.45 18.37 13.33
N ALA A 46 3.47 19.05 12.81
CA ALA A 46 4.02 20.28 13.37
C ALA A 46 3.18 21.53 13.07
N GLY A 47 2.35 21.51 12.02
CA GLY A 47 1.48 22.63 11.65
C GLY A 47 0.30 22.83 12.59
N ASP A 48 -0.51 23.86 12.31
CA ASP A 48 -1.67 24.22 13.15
C ASP A 48 -3.02 23.72 12.58
N GLU A 49 -3.06 23.37 11.29
CA GLU A 49 -4.28 22.93 10.61
C GLU A 49 -4.90 21.71 11.29
N PRO A 50 -6.24 21.61 11.40
CA PRO A 50 -6.90 20.45 12.00
C PRO A 50 -6.59 19.15 11.24
N ILE A 51 -6.10 18.14 11.95
CA ILE A 51 -5.90 16.79 11.39
C ILE A 51 -7.18 16.00 11.60
N THR A 52 -8.02 15.93 10.57
CA THR A 52 -9.24 15.10 10.56
C THR A 52 -9.02 13.85 9.69
N PRO A 53 -9.86 12.81 9.84
CA PRO A 53 -9.84 11.65 8.94
C PRO A 53 -9.98 12.04 7.46
N GLU A 54 -10.84 13.01 7.15
CA GLU A 54 -11.07 13.51 5.79
C GLU A 54 -9.83 14.22 5.24
N PHE A 55 -9.15 15.00 6.08
CA PHE A 55 -7.87 15.61 5.71
C PHE A 55 -6.86 14.52 5.33
N VAL A 56 -6.66 13.50 6.18
CA VAL A 56 -5.69 12.42 5.91
C VAL A 56 -6.10 11.60 4.68
N ALA A 57 -7.39 11.38 4.44
CA ALA A 57 -7.86 10.78 3.21
C ALA A 57 -7.53 11.67 1.98
N GLY A 58 -7.54 12.99 2.12
CA GLY A 58 -7.23 13.93 1.05
C GLY A 58 -5.75 14.02 0.65
N VAL A 59 -4.82 13.56 1.49
CA VAL A 59 -3.37 13.70 1.20
C VAL A 59 -2.88 12.68 0.16
N GLY A 60 -1.65 12.88 -0.34
CA GLY A 60 -1.04 11.95 -1.30
C GLY A 60 -0.89 10.52 -0.75
N SER A 61 -0.92 9.53 -1.63
CA SER A 61 -0.91 8.10 -1.23
C SER A 61 0.33 7.70 -0.42
N SER A 62 1.49 8.32 -0.71
CA SER A 62 2.74 8.14 0.03
C SER A 62 2.69 8.64 1.48
N SER A 63 1.66 9.38 1.86
CA SER A 63 1.50 9.96 3.20
C SER A 63 0.31 9.36 3.95
N GLN A 64 -0.28 8.28 3.46
CA GLN A 64 -1.37 7.57 4.11
C GLN A 64 -1.17 6.04 4.01
N GLY A 65 -2.18 5.27 4.43
CA GLY A 65 -2.16 3.82 4.31
C GLY A 65 -1.06 3.13 5.12
N LEU A 66 -0.67 1.93 4.70
CA LEU A 66 0.25 1.08 5.45
C LEU A 66 1.61 1.74 5.71
N GLY A 67 2.13 2.55 4.78
CA GLY A 67 3.41 3.22 4.94
C GLY A 67 3.41 4.29 6.02
N ALA A 68 2.41 5.18 6.01
CA ALA A 68 2.31 6.21 7.06
C ALA A 68 2.09 5.58 8.44
N ILE A 69 1.22 4.56 8.53
CA ILE A 69 0.97 3.83 9.78
C ILE A 69 2.22 3.13 10.27
N GLU A 70 3.03 2.56 9.36
CA GLU A 70 4.29 1.95 9.72
C GLU A 70 5.25 2.95 10.37
N TYR A 71 5.49 4.08 9.69
CA TYR A 71 6.34 5.14 10.22
C TYR A 71 5.88 5.57 11.61
N LEU A 72 4.58 5.85 11.76
CA LEU A 72 4.01 6.34 13.01
C LEU A 72 4.19 5.36 14.18
N LEU A 73 4.09 4.06 13.90
CA LEU A 73 4.12 3.00 14.91
C LEU A 73 5.53 2.46 15.19
N PHE A 74 6.44 2.47 14.22
CA PHE A 74 7.70 1.73 14.30
C PHE A 74 8.95 2.61 14.25
N ASP A 75 8.88 3.83 13.71
CA ASP A 75 10.01 4.76 13.84
C ASP A 75 10.23 5.07 15.33
N PRO A 76 11.47 4.94 15.87
CA PRO A 76 11.71 5.11 17.31
C PRO A 76 11.30 6.48 17.84
N THR A 77 11.56 7.54 17.08
CA THR A 77 11.27 8.92 17.48
C THR A 77 9.76 9.16 17.44
N SER A 78 9.12 8.82 16.32
CA SER A 78 7.66 8.96 16.18
C SER A 78 6.92 8.14 17.23
N ALA A 79 7.31 6.88 17.42
CA ALA A 79 6.60 5.98 18.31
C ALA A 79 6.77 6.35 19.80
N ALA A 80 7.90 6.92 20.19
CA ALA A 80 8.10 7.44 21.54
C ALA A 80 7.21 8.65 21.84
N ASP A 81 6.98 9.50 20.84
CA ASP A 81 6.17 10.72 20.94
C ASP A 81 4.65 10.46 20.80
N LEU A 82 4.25 9.34 20.19
CA LEU A 82 2.86 9.05 19.82
C LEU A 82 1.85 9.15 20.98
N ALA A 83 2.20 8.73 22.19
CA ALA A 83 1.28 8.80 23.33
C ALA A 83 1.09 10.24 23.85
N ALA A 84 2.11 11.09 23.69
CA ALA A 84 2.14 12.44 24.24
C ALA A 84 1.73 13.52 23.23
N ASN A 85 1.63 13.16 21.94
CA ASN A 85 1.33 14.09 20.86
C ASN A 85 -0.07 13.83 20.25
N PRO A 86 -1.10 14.62 20.62
CA PRO A 86 -2.46 14.44 20.10
C PRO A 86 -2.58 14.58 18.58
N ARG A 87 -1.72 15.39 17.95
CA ARG A 87 -1.72 15.56 16.49
C ARG A 87 -1.20 14.31 15.79
N ARG A 88 -0.16 13.69 16.34
CA ARG A 88 0.35 12.39 15.86
C ARG A 88 -0.69 11.28 16.04
N GLN A 89 -1.44 11.28 17.15
CA GLN A 89 -2.56 10.37 17.37
C GLN A 89 -3.68 10.58 16.34
N ALA A 90 -4.06 11.82 16.09
CA ALA A 90 -5.07 12.18 15.10
C ALA A 90 -4.66 11.73 13.69
N TYR A 91 -3.38 11.90 13.32
CA TYR A 91 -2.87 11.43 12.04
C TYR A 91 -2.94 9.91 11.93
N LEU A 92 -2.49 9.19 12.96
CA LEU A 92 -2.55 7.72 12.99
C LEU A 92 -3.99 7.22 12.88
N ALA A 93 -4.92 7.85 13.60
CA ALA A 93 -6.34 7.52 13.53
C ALA A 93 -6.89 7.75 12.12
N GLY A 94 -6.64 8.92 11.53
CA GLY A 94 -7.06 9.24 10.16
C GLY A 94 -6.48 8.28 9.12
N ALA A 95 -5.19 7.95 9.21
CA ALA A 95 -4.55 7.01 8.31
C ALA A 95 -5.12 5.58 8.45
N THR A 96 -5.47 5.17 9.67
CA THR A 96 -6.09 3.86 9.94
C THR A 96 -7.51 3.81 9.40
N THR A 97 -8.33 4.83 9.64
CA THR A 97 -9.68 4.94 9.07
C THR A 97 -9.62 4.90 7.54
N GLY A 98 -8.78 5.72 6.92
CA GLY A 98 -8.62 5.72 5.47
C GLY A 98 -8.14 4.37 4.92
N LEU A 99 -7.27 3.65 5.63
CA LEU A 99 -6.87 2.29 5.25
C LEU A 99 -8.07 1.33 5.26
N VAL A 100 -8.90 1.37 6.31
CA VAL A 100 -10.11 0.53 6.41
C VAL A 100 -11.06 0.86 5.27
N ASP A 101 -11.33 2.13 5.00
CA ASP A 101 -12.24 2.56 3.95
C ASP A 101 -11.75 2.10 2.57
N ASN A 102 -10.45 2.26 2.27
CA ASN A 102 -9.88 1.81 0.99
C ASN A 102 -9.92 0.27 0.84
N VAL A 103 -9.67 -0.49 1.92
CA VAL A 103 -9.73 -1.96 1.90
C VAL A 103 -11.18 -2.45 1.73
N VAL A 104 -12.14 -1.80 2.40
CA VAL A 104 -13.57 -2.08 2.24
C VAL A 104 -14.01 -1.79 0.80
N ALA A 105 -13.65 -0.63 0.25
CA ALA A 105 -13.95 -0.28 -1.13
C ALA A 105 -13.35 -1.30 -2.12
N LEU A 106 -12.12 -1.75 -1.88
CA LEU A 106 -11.48 -2.78 -2.70
C LEU A 106 -12.23 -4.13 -2.62
N ARG A 107 -12.60 -4.56 -1.41
CA ARG A 107 -13.39 -5.78 -1.20
C ARG A 107 -14.73 -5.69 -1.93
N ASP A 108 -15.39 -4.55 -1.87
CA ASP A 108 -16.70 -4.35 -2.48
C ASP A 108 -16.61 -4.39 -4.02
N LEU A 109 -15.51 -3.93 -4.62
CA LEU A 109 -15.29 -4.14 -6.06
C LEU A 109 -15.32 -5.64 -6.45
N TRP A 110 -14.77 -6.51 -5.61
CA TRP A 110 -14.75 -7.95 -5.83
C TRP A 110 -16.05 -8.66 -5.49
N SER A 111 -16.79 -8.16 -4.50
CA SER A 111 -17.98 -8.80 -3.95
C SER A 111 -19.13 -8.90 -4.96
N ALA A 112 -19.79 -10.05 -5.01
CA ALA A 112 -20.98 -10.29 -5.84
C ALA A 112 -22.15 -9.36 -5.49
N GLU A 113 -22.22 -8.88 -4.24
CA GLU A 113 -23.29 -8.00 -3.77
C GLU A 113 -23.14 -6.55 -4.24
N SER A 114 -21.99 -6.17 -4.80
CA SER A 114 -21.72 -4.79 -5.20
C SER A 114 -20.99 -4.69 -6.54
N GLY A 115 -19.66 -4.81 -6.55
CA GLY A 115 -18.88 -4.64 -7.77
C GLY A 115 -19.00 -5.80 -8.76
N ASP A 116 -19.25 -7.01 -8.25
CA ASP A 116 -19.36 -8.29 -8.95
C ASP A 116 -18.20 -8.56 -9.93
N TYR A 117 -17.02 -8.01 -9.61
CA TYR A 117 -15.86 -8.13 -10.49
C TYR A 117 -15.31 -9.56 -10.52
N GLY A 118 -15.54 -10.35 -9.47
CA GLY A 118 -15.18 -11.77 -9.45
C GLY A 118 -15.86 -12.56 -10.57
N ARG A 119 -17.16 -12.33 -10.82
CA ARG A 119 -17.89 -12.97 -11.92
C ARG A 119 -17.39 -12.48 -13.27
N ILE A 120 -17.22 -11.16 -13.43
CA ILE A 120 -16.69 -10.56 -14.67
C ILE A 120 -15.32 -11.17 -15.02
N PHE A 121 -14.43 -11.31 -14.03
CA PHE A 121 -13.14 -11.94 -14.21
C PHE A 121 -13.28 -13.42 -14.60
N ALA A 122 -14.12 -14.19 -13.90
CA ALA A 122 -14.29 -15.62 -14.17
C ALA A 122 -14.89 -15.91 -15.55
N GLU A 123 -15.73 -15.02 -16.07
CA GLU A 123 -16.37 -15.15 -17.38
C GLU A 123 -15.56 -14.55 -18.52
N ALA A 124 -14.45 -13.85 -18.24
CA ALA A 124 -13.69 -13.11 -19.25
C ALA A 124 -13.10 -13.99 -20.38
N ASP A 125 -13.01 -15.31 -20.18
CA ASP A 125 -12.54 -16.28 -21.18
C ASP A 125 -13.67 -16.97 -21.96
N ALA A 126 -14.95 -16.69 -21.67
CA ALA A 126 -16.10 -17.43 -22.20
C ALA A 126 -16.28 -17.33 -23.72
N ASP A 127 -15.82 -16.24 -24.35
CA ASP A 127 -15.95 -15.99 -25.80
C ASP A 127 -14.65 -16.22 -26.59
N GLY A 128 -13.69 -16.97 -26.02
CA GLY A 128 -12.37 -17.21 -26.61
C GLY A 128 -11.39 -16.10 -26.23
N GLY A 129 -10.59 -16.37 -25.19
CA GLY A 129 -9.74 -15.39 -24.50
C GLY A 129 -8.88 -14.53 -25.43
N ASP A 130 -9.24 -13.25 -25.53
CA ASP A 130 -8.43 -12.16 -26.07
C ASP A 130 -7.37 -11.70 -25.03
N LEU A 131 -6.64 -10.63 -25.30
CA LEU A 131 -5.79 -9.89 -24.37
C LEU A 131 -6.48 -9.59 -23.02
N GLN A 132 -7.81 -9.52 -22.97
CA GLN A 132 -8.61 -9.31 -21.75
C GLN A 132 -9.10 -10.60 -21.08
N GLY A 133 -8.65 -11.78 -21.54
CA GLY A 133 -8.94 -13.05 -20.91
C GLY A 133 -8.37 -13.16 -19.50
N SER A 134 -9.08 -13.85 -18.61
CA SER A 134 -8.77 -13.93 -17.18
C SER A 134 -7.38 -14.54 -16.93
N THR A 135 -7.03 -15.55 -17.74
CA THR A 135 -5.73 -16.23 -17.68
C THR A 135 -4.59 -15.30 -18.09
N ASN A 136 -4.77 -14.54 -19.18
CA ASN A 136 -3.74 -13.60 -19.66
C ASN A 136 -3.52 -12.46 -18.65
N MET A 137 -4.61 -11.92 -18.10
CA MET A 137 -4.55 -10.89 -17.06
C MET A 137 -3.76 -11.37 -15.84
N LEU A 138 -4.06 -12.59 -15.35
CA LEU A 138 -3.37 -13.16 -14.20
C LEU A 138 -1.88 -13.37 -14.48
N VAL A 139 -1.53 -13.97 -15.62
CA VAL A 139 -0.12 -14.25 -15.98
C VAL A 139 0.68 -12.95 -16.11
N ASN A 140 0.14 -11.95 -16.81
CA ASN A 140 0.80 -10.65 -16.97
C ASN A 140 0.99 -9.95 -15.62
N GLN A 141 -0.01 -10.02 -14.75
CA GLN A 141 0.09 -9.39 -13.45
C GLN A 141 1.08 -10.09 -12.52
N LEU A 142 1.14 -11.42 -12.55
CA LEU A 142 2.16 -12.18 -11.82
C LEU A 142 3.58 -11.84 -12.30
N LEU A 143 3.78 -11.74 -13.62
CA LEU A 143 5.05 -11.31 -14.19
C LEU A 143 5.42 -9.91 -13.70
N GLN A 144 4.49 -8.95 -13.77
CA GLN A 144 4.70 -7.59 -13.29
C GLN A 144 5.03 -7.56 -11.78
N SER A 145 4.39 -8.39 -10.96
CA SER A 145 4.68 -8.49 -9.53
C SER A 145 6.10 -9.00 -9.27
N ILE A 146 6.57 -10.00 -10.02
CA ILE A 146 7.95 -10.49 -9.94
C ILE A 146 8.94 -9.42 -10.40
N GLU A 147 8.62 -8.70 -11.47
CA GLU A 147 9.43 -7.58 -11.95
C GLU A 147 9.51 -6.47 -10.90
N ASN A 148 8.41 -6.07 -10.28
CA ASN A 148 8.40 -5.07 -9.22
C ASN A 148 9.27 -5.51 -8.02
N ILE A 149 9.19 -6.77 -7.61
CA ILE A 149 10.06 -7.32 -6.55
C ILE A 149 11.53 -7.22 -6.95
N THR A 150 11.88 -7.77 -8.11
CA THR A 150 13.28 -7.90 -8.53
C THR A 150 13.90 -6.56 -8.91
N TRP A 151 13.11 -5.63 -9.48
CA TRP A 151 13.57 -4.33 -9.93
C TRP A 151 13.44 -3.26 -8.87
N ASP A 152 12.26 -3.09 -8.29
CA ASP A 152 11.96 -1.95 -7.43
C ASP A 152 12.28 -2.26 -5.97
N ARG A 153 11.78 -3.37 -5.43
CA ARG A 153 11.91 -3.69 -4.00
C ARG A 153 13.31 -4.18 -3.62
N ILE A 154 13.99 -4.88 -4.52
CA ILE A 154 15.36 -5.38 -4.32
C ILE A 154 16.36 -4.61 -5.19
N GLY A 155 16.07 -4.46 -6.48
CA GLY A 155 17.03 -3.99 -7.47
C GLY A 155 17.50 -2.55 -7.23
N LYS A 156 16.57 -1.60 -7.06
CA LYS A 156 16.87 -0.18 -6.82
C LYS A 156 17.58 0.03 -5.46
N PRO A 157 17.10 -0.51 -4.33
CA PRO A 157 17.80 -0.36 -3.06
C PRO A 157 19.23 -0.91 -3.08
N SER A 158 19.44 -2.05 -3.74
CA SER A 158 20.75 -2.72 -3.79
C SER A 158 21.75 -2.16 -4.80
N GLY A 159 21.40 -1.14 -5.59
CA GLY A 159 22.28 -0.63 -6.65
C GLY A 159 22.14 -1.35 -8.00
N ARG A 160 21.51 -2.53 -8.02
CA ARG A 160 21.43 -3.41 -9.21
C ARG A 160 20.53 -2.86 -10.31
N ARG A 161 19.56 -2.01 -9.98
CA ARG A 161 18.67 -1.31 -10.93
C ARG A 161 18.76 0.22 -10.81
N SER A 162 19.90 0.72 -10.36
CA SER A 162 20.16 2.14 -10.13
C SER A 162 21.60 2.53 -10.51
N ASN A 163 22.13 1.96 -11.60
CA ASN A 163 23.47 2.25 -12.12
C ASN A 163 24.60 2.10 -11.08
N GLY A 164 24.48 1.12 -10.18
CA GLY A 164 25.46 0.87 -9.11
C GLY A 164 25.31 1.76 -7.88
N LEU A 165 24.40 2.75 -7.90
CA LEU A 165 24.13 3.60 -6.75
C LEU A 165 23.18 2.88 -5.79
N VAL A 166 23.69 2.48 -4.63
CA VAL A 166 22.88 1.90 -3.54
C VAL A 166 21.92 2.97 -3.02
N ARG A 167 20.64 2.63 -2.83
CA ARG A 167 19.56 3.54 -2.42
C ARG A 167 18.81 2.99 -1.19
N PRO A 168 19.42 2.97 0.00
CA PRO A 168 18.81 2.36 1.18
C PRO A 168 17.48 3.00 1.58
N GLU A 169 17.27 4.28 1.24
CA GLU A 169 16.04 5.01 1.48
C GLU A 169 14.85 4.51 0.64
N LEU A 170 15.08 3.65 -0.35
CA LEU A 170 14.03 2.99 -1.14
C LEU A 170 13.65 1.62 -0.58
N VAL A 171 14.30 1.14 0.48
CA VAL A 171 13.89 -0.09 1.15
C VAL A 171 12.47 0.08 1.67
N GLU A 172 11.57 -0.79 1.21
CA GLU A 172 10.21 -0.81 1.71
C GLU A 172 10.15 -1.36 3.14
N ALA A 173 9.11 -0.97 3.87
CA ALA A 173 8.93 -1.33 5.25
C ALA A 173 10.18 -1.15 6.16
N PRO A 174 10.88 0.01 6.10
CA PRO A 174 12.18 0.16 6.74
C PRO A 174 12.08 0.26 8.27
N TYR A 175 10.97 0.76 8.81
CA TYR A 175 10.80 1.00 10.25
C TYR A 175 10.42 -0.28 10.99
N SER A 176 9.55 -1.10 10.40
CA SER A 176 9.17 -2.40 10.94
C SER A 176 10.21 -3.49 10.66
N GLN A 177 11.21 -3.20 9.82
CA GLN A 177 12.25 -4.13 9.37
C GLN A 177 11.66 -5.42 8.74
N SER A 178 10.51 -5.30 8.09
CA SER A 178 9.74 -6.46 7.59
C SER A 178 9.88 -6.71 6.09
N SER A 179 10.73 -5.95 5.38
CA SER A 179 10.92 -6.04 3.92
C SER A 179 11.11 -7.48 3.41
N LEU A 180 12.04 -8.24 3.99
CA LEU A 180 12.30 -9.62 3.55
C LEU A 180 11.09 -10.55 3.74
N THR A 181 10.39 -10.41 4.86
CA THR A 181 9.19 -11.23 5.13
C THR A 181 8.06 -10.88 4.16
N ARG A 182 7.96 -9.63 3.73
CA ARG A 182 6.96 -9.15 2.76
C ARG A 182 7.27 -9.53 1.31
N ILE A 183 8.47 -10.01 1.00
CA ILE A 183 8.88 -10.40 -0.36
C ILE A 183 8.83 -11.93 -0.56
N ARG A 184 8.81 -12.69 0.54
CA ARG A 184 8.72 -14.17 0.53
C ARG A 184 7.33 -14.64 0.13
#